data_AF-A0A7S0D8M3-F1
#
_entry.id   AF-A0A7S0D8M3-F1
#
_cell.length_a   1.000
_cell.length_b   1.000
_cell.length_c   1.000
_cell.angle_alpha   90.00
_cell.angle_beta   90.00
_cell.angle_gamma   90.00
#
_symmetry.space_group_name_H-M   'P 1'
#
loop_
_entity.id
_entity.type
_entity.pdbx_description
1 polymer ?
#
loop_
_entity_poly.entity_id
_entity_poly.type
_entity_poly.pdbx_seq_one_letter_code
_entity_poly.pdbx_strand_id
1 'polypeptide(L)'
;MSTNTTTLALALAVVAALALPVLRFLAKQLGQLGGAPGAGTVVGGGYGGKDGSFTLAEVAKHDKKDDVWVIIKGKVYDLSEFVDEHPGGVEAIMKRAGGDATEGFFGPQHPSRVHDMIDEYLVGKVVDEADKDK
;
A
#
# COMPACT_ATOMS: atom_id res chain seq x y z
N MET A 1 22.86 34.82 42.67
CA MET A 1 22.54 33.39 42.46
C MET A 1 21.41 33.34 41.44
N SER A 2 21.69 32.99 40.18
CA SER A 2 20.68 32.92 39.10
C SER A 2 20.53 31.46 38.69
N THR A 3 19.36 30.88 38.94
CA THR A 3 19.08 29.46 38.71
C THR A 3 18.30 29.24 37.41
N ASN A 4 18.93 28.51 36.48
CA ASN A 4 18.41 27.43 35.62
C ASN A 4 16.99 27.56 35.04
N THR A 5 16.89 28.18 33.86
CA THR A 5 15.68 28.15 33.00
C THR A 5 15.70 27.07 31.91
N THR A 6 16.79 26.30 31.78
CA THR A 6 17.02 25.45 30.59
C THR A 6 16.39 24.04 30.67
N THR A 7 15.91 23.60 31.83
CA THR A 7 15.55 22.18 32.03
C THR A 7 14.08 21.82 31.73
N LEU A 8 13.17 22.79 31.60
CA LEU A 8 11.74 22.52 31.41
C LEU A 8 11.29 22.33 29.95
N ALA A 9 12.08 22.74 28.96
CA ALA A 9 11.66 22.71 27.55
C ALA A 9 11.77 21.32 26.88
N LEU A 10 12.58 20.40 27.42
CA LEU A 10 12.79 19.09 26.79
C LEU A 10 11.72 18.04 27.17
N ALA A 11 10.99 18.22 28.27
CA ALA A 11 10.04 17.22 28.76
C ALA A 11 8.71 17.20 27.97
N LEU A 12 8.34 18.28 27.27
CA LEU A 12 7.07 18.36 26.55
C LEU A 12 7.14 17.76 25.12
N ALA A 13 8.31 17.78 24.49
CA ALA A 13 8.47 17.32 23.10
C ALA A 13 8.48 15.78 22.97
N VAL A 14 8.93 15.06 24.00
CA VAL A 14 9.02 13.58 23.97
C VAL A 14 7.63 12.93 24.15
N VAL A 15 6.71 13.57 24.87
CA VAL A 15 5.35 13.06 25.10
C VAL A 15 4.50 13.10 23.82
N ALA A 16 4.67 14.13 22.97
CA ALA A 16 3.95 14.24 21.71
C ALA A 16 4.42 13.22 20.64
N ALA A 17 5.71 12.90 20.61
CA ALA A 17 6.29 11.98 19.61
C ALA A 17 5.88 10.51 19.81
N LEU A 18 5.55 10.10 21.04
CA LEU A 18 5.06 8.75 21.34
C LEU A 18 3.53 8.63 21.21
N ALA A 19 2.80 9.74 21.23
CA ALA A 19 1.33 9.74 21.16
C ALA A 19 0.80 9.44 19.74
N LEU A 20 1.48 9.91 18.69
CA LEU A 20 1.07 9.72 17.30
C LEU A 20 1.04 8.26 16.83
N PRO A 21 2.07 7.43 17.07
CA PRO A 21 2.02 6.01 16.69
C PRO A 21 0.98 5.22 17.50
N VAL A 22 0.77 5.57 18.78
CA VAL A 22 -0.26 4.95 19.63
C VAL A 22 -1.67 5.31 19.16
N LEU A 23 -1.91 6.57 18.78
CA LEU A 23 -3.20 7.03 18.26
C LEU A 23 -3.54 6.39 16.92
N ARG A 24 -2.55 6.23 16.02
CA ARG A 24 -2.72 5.49 14.76
C ARG A 24 -3.03 4.00 14.99
N PHE A 25 -2.34 3.37 15.94
CA PHE A 25 -2.58 1.98 16.31
C PHE A 25 -4.00 1.75 16.87
N LEU A 26 -4.47 2.65 17.75
CA LEU A 26 -5.83 2.58 18.31
C LEU A 26 -6.92 2.84 17.26
N ALA A 27 -6.73 3.80 16.34
CA ALA A 27 -7.68 4.04 15.26
C ALA A 27 -7.86 2.81 14.36
N LYS A 28 -6.76 2.10 14.06
CA LYS A 28 -6.77 0.86 13.27
C LYS A 28 -7.47 -0.30 13.98
N GLN A 29 -7.28 -0.47 15.29
CA GLN A 29 -7.95 -1.52 16.07
C GLN A 29 -9.47 -1.30 16.18
N LEU A 30 -9.94 -0.06 16.19
CA LEU A 30 -11.38 0.24 16.18
C LEU A 30 -12.01 0.02 14.80
N GLY A 31 -11.27 0.18 13.69
CA GLY A 31 -11.73 -0.13 12.34
C GLY A 31 -11.94 -1.63 12.09
N GLN A 32 -11.22 -2.49 12.80
CA GLN A 32 -11.25 -3.95 12.58
C GLN A 32 -12.45 -4.68 13.21
N LEU A 33 -13.33 -3.97 13.94
CA LEU A 33 -14.53 -4.56 14.55
C LEU A 33 -15.83 -4.28 13.78
N GLY A 34 -15.76 -3.67 12.60
CA GLY A 34 -16.95 -3.27 11.83
C GLY A 34 -16.79 -3.36 10.32
N GLY A 35 -16.53 -4.56 9.77
CA GLY A 35 -16.46 -4.77 8.31
C GLY A 35 -17.06 -6.11 7.87
N ALA A 36 -18.33 -6.08 7.48
CA ALA A 36 -18.94 -7.07 6.60
C ALA A 36 -18.26 -7.00 5.19
N PRO A 37 -18.34 -8.05 4.35
CA PRO A 37 -17.68 -8.05 3.04
C PRO A 37 -18.29 -6.98 2.15
N GLY A 38 -17.57 -5.87 1.98
CA GLY A 38 -17.91 -4.80 1.07
C GLY A 38 -17.56 -5.24 -0.34
N ALA A 39 -18.58 -5.45 -1.16
CA ALA A 39 -18.45 -5.58 -2.60
C ALA A 39 -17.53 -4.47 -3.12
N GLY A 40 -16.43 -4.88 -3.76
CA GLY A 40 -15.49 -4.01 -4.46
C GLY A 40 -16.24 -3.19 -5.49
N THR A 41 -16.62 -1.98 -5.09
CA THR A 41 -16.98 -0.93 -6.02
C THR A 41 -15.67 -0.57 -6.68
N VAL A 42 -15.51 -0.95 -7.95
CA VAL A 42 -14.46 -0.41 -8.82
C VAL A 42 -14.58 1.11 -8.77
N VAL A 43 -13.76 1.77 -7.94
CA VAL A 43 -13.65 3.22 -7.90
C VAL A 43 -12.86 3.63 -9.13
N GLY A 44 -13.54 3.64 -10.28
CA GLY A 44 -13.07 4.30 -11.48
C GLY A 44 -13.06 5.81 -11.23
N GLY A 45 -11.92 6.33 -10.75
CA GLY A 45 -11.74 7.77 -10.57
C GLY A 45 -10.69 8.12 -9.52
N GLY A 46 -9.41 7.93 -9.82
CA GLY A 46 -8.32 8.39 -8.95
C GLY A 46 -6.92 8.11 -9.48
N TYR A 47 -6.76 7.01 -10.22
CA TYR A 47 -5.48 6.63 -10.80
C TYR A 47 -5.30 7.23 -12.20
N GLY A 48 -4.15 7.85 -12.45
CA GLY A 48 -3.87 8.69 -13.64
C GLY A 48 -3.86 8.00 -15.01
N GLY A 49 -4.27 6.72 -15.09
CA GLY A 49 -4.44 5.98 -16.33
C GLY A 49 -5.84 6.16 -16.91
N LYS A 50 -5.95 6.32 -18.23
CA LYS A 50 -7.23 6.34 -18.94
C LYS A 50 -7.88 4.96 -18.77
N ASP A 51 -9.03 4.91 -18.11
CA ASP A 51 -9.83 3.70 -17.88
C ASP A 51 -9.11 2.54 -17.15
N GLY A 52 -8.14 2.87 -16.27
CA GLY A 52 -7.36 1.85 -15.56
C GLY A 52 -6.41 1.06 -16.47
N SER A 53 -5.89 1.70 -17.52
CA SER A 53 -4.84 1.15 -18.37
C SER A 53 -3.51 1.85 -18.07
N PHE A 54 -2.46 1.07 -17.84
CA PHE A 54 -1.14 1.56 -17.45
C PHE A 54 -0.06 0.92 -18.30
N THR A 55 0.97 1.68 -18.67
CA THR A 55 2.15 1.08 -19.31
C THR A 55 3.10 0.54 -18.25
N LEU A 56 4.00 -0.37 -18.64
CA LEU A 56 5.05 -0.86 -17.73
C LEU A 56 5.88 0.28 -17.14
N ALA A 57 6.13 1.34 -17.93
CA ALA A 57 6.88 2.51 -17.50
C ALA A 57 6.12 3.37 -16.48
N GLU A 58 4.78 3.34 -16.50
CA GLU A 58 3.96 4.00 -15.47
C GLU A 58 4.00 3.22 -14.17
N VAL A 59 3.77 1.91 -14.23
CA VAL A 59 3.80 1.06 -13.04
C VAL A 59 5.17 1.12 -12.36
N ALA A 60 6.27 1.15 -13.14
CA ALA A 60 7.64 1.24 -12.63
C ALA A 60 7.95 2.49 -11.80
N LYS A 61 7.11 3.53 -11.83
CA LYS A 61 7.28 4.73 -11.00
C LYS A 61 6.81 4.53 -9.56
N HIS A 62 6.01 3.50 -9.33
CA HIS A 62 5.39 3.17 -8.04
C HIS A 62 6.23 2.08 -7.34
N ASP A 63 7.44 2.46 -6.94
CA ASP A 63 8.46 1.58 -6.38
C ASP A 63 8.86 1.90 -4.93
N LYS A 64 8.05 2.70 -4.23
CA LYS A 64 8.34 3.19 -2.87
C LYS A 64 7.36 2.62 -1.87
N LYS A 65 7.76 2.56 -0.61
CA LYS A 65 6.92 1.97 0.45
C LYS A 65 5.55 2.64 0.56
N ASP A 66 5.48 3.95 0.44
CA ASP A 66 4.24 4.74 0.49
C ASP A 66 3.56 4.89 -0.88
N ASP A 67 4.13 4.29 -1.93
CA ASP A 67 3.66 4.33 -3.31
C ASP A 67 4.18 3.09 -4.07
N VAL A 68 3.56 1.93 -3.82
CA VAL A 68 4.03 0.61 -4.31
C VAL A 68 2.96 -0.09 -5.11
N TRP A 69 3.22 -0.26 -6.39
CA TRP A 69 2.37 -1.07 -7.27
C TRP A 69 3.09 -2.33 -7.72
N VAL A 70 2.31 -3.34 -8.06
CA VAL A 70 2.81 -4.60 -8.63
C VAL A 70 1.92 -5.07 -9.77
N ILE A 71 2.51 -5.86 -10.66
CA ILE A 71 1.81 -6.52 -11.76
C ILE A 71 1.66 -8.00 -11.41
N ILE A 72 0.43 -8.52 -11.50
CA ILE A 72 0.14 -9.94 -11.33
C ILE A 72 -0.74 -10.39 -12.48
N LYS A 73 -0.23 -11.28 -13.33
CA LYS A 73 -0.90 -11.76 -14.55
C LYS A 73 -1.44 -10.62 -15.43
N GLY A 74 -0.65 -9.55 -15.59
CA GLY A 74 -0.99 -8.39 -16.42
C GLY A 74 -2.02 -7.42 -15.81
N LYS A 75 -2.51 -7.69 -14.60
CA LYS A 75 -3.31 -6.73 -13.81
C LYS A 75 -2.39 -5.92 -12.91
N VAL A 76 -2.75 -4.67 -12.66
CA VAL A 76 -1.99 -3.72 -11.83
C VAL A 76 -2.71 -3.54 -10.50
N TYR A 77 -1.94 -3.68 -9.41
CA TYR A 77 -2.44 -3.61 -8.05
C TYR A 77 -1.68 -2.55 -7.27
N ASP A 78 -2.41 -1.68 -6.56
CA ASP A 78 -1.84 -0.69 -5.64
C ASP A 78 -1.83 -1.27 -4.22
N LEU A 79 -0.64 -1.53 -3.69
CA LEU A 79 -0.45 -2.13 -2.37
C LEU A 79 0.04 -1.11 -1.33
N SER A 80 -0.01 0.18 -1.63
CA SER A 80 0.56 1.25 -0.79
C SER A 80 -0.02 1.25 0.63
N GLU A 81 -1.31 0.96 0.78
CA GLU A 81 -1.96 0.87 2.09
C GLU A 81 -1.75 -0.48 2.79
N PHE A 82 -1.44 -1.54 2.03
CA PHE A 82 -1.33 -2.91 2.55
C PHE A 82 0.10 -3.34 2.86
N VAL A 83 1.12 -2.69 2.29
CA VAL A 83 2.51 -3.17 2.34
C VAL A 83 3.03 -3.40 3.77
N ASP A 84 2.61 -2.56 4.72
CA ASP A 84 2.96 -2.68 6.15
C ASP A 84 2.22 -3.80 6.89
N GLU A 85 1.10 -4.27 6.33
CA GLU A 85 0.25 -5.33 6.88
C GLU A 85 0.57 -6.70 6.30
N HIS A 86 1.37 -6.74 5.24
CA HIS A 86 1.69 -7.98 4.53
C HIS A 86 2.36 -9.00 5.48
N PRO A 87 1.75 -10.19 5.70
CA PRO A 87 2.29 -11.19 6.62
C PRO A 87 3.69 -11.71 6.26
N GLY A 88 4.07 -11.66 4.99
CA GLY A 88 5.42 -11.99 4.52
C GLY A 88 6.46 -10.88 4.73
N GLY A 89 6.04 -9.74 5.31
CA GLY A 89 6.85 -8.55 5.53
C GLY A 89 6.91 -7.61 4.32
N VAL A 90 7.23 -6.35 4.59
CA VAL A 90 7.39 -5.26 3.59
C VAL A 90 8.37 -5.67 2.48
N GLU A 91 9.53 -6.20 2.87
CA GLU A 91 10.61 -6.59 1.94
C GLU A 91 10.17 -7.62 0.89
N ALA A 92 9.18 -8.46 1.19
CA ALA A 92 8.69 -9.44 0.23
C ALA A 92 7.96 -8.79 -0.95
N ILE A 93 7.21 -7.71 -0.70
CA ILE A 93 6.56 -6.90 -1.75
C ILE A 93 7.59 -6.01 -2.43
N MET A 94 8.43 -5.31 -1.66
CA MET A 94 9.38 -4.32 -2.19
C MET A 94 10.38 -4.91 -3.20
N LYS A 95 10.70 -6.21 -3.12
CA LYS A 95 11.53 -6.92 -4.12
C LYS A 95 10.98 -6.89 -5.55
N ARG A 96 9.67 -6.63 -5.71
CA ARG A 96 8.96 -6.59 -6.99
C ARG A 96 8.15 -5.31 -7.16
N ALA A 97 8.38 -4.29 -6.32
CA ALA A 97 7.72 -3.00 -6.44
C ALA A 97 7.99 -2.38 -7.82
N GLY A 98 6.97 -1.79 -8.42
CA GLY A 98 6.99 -1.25 -9.77
C GLY A 98 7.09 -2.30 -10.90
N GLY A 99 6.94 -3.59 -10.60
CA GLY A 99 7.19 -4.65 -11.58
C GLY A 99 6.30 -5.88 -11.45
N ASP A 100 6.64 -6.93 -12.20
CA ASP A 100 5.90 -8.20 -12.17
C ASP A 100 6.25 -9.04 -10.95
N ALA A 101 5.22 -9.27 -10.13
CA ALA A 101 5.26 -10.08 -8.92
C ALA A 101 4.54 -11.42 -9.10
N THR A 102 4.13 -11.80 -10.32
CA THR A 102 3.28 -12.98 -10.60
C THR A 102 3.87 -14.25 -10.00
N GLU A 103 5.14 -14.54 -10.27
CA GLU A 103 5.80 -15.76 -9.76
C GLU A 103 5.87 -15.76 -8.23
N GLY A 104 6.18 -14.61 -7.62
CA GLY A 104 6.22 -14.47 -6.17
C GLY A 104 4.83 -14.58 -5.53
N PHE A 105 3.79 -14.05 -6.19
CA PHE A 105 2.43 -14.11 -5.68
C PHE A 105 1.86 -15.53 -5.71
N PHE A 106 2.05 -16.28 -6.79
CA PHE A 106 1.57 -17.67 -6.92
C PHE A 106 2.51 -18.72 -6.31
N GLY A 107 3.55 -18.29 -5.57
CA GLY A 107 4.45 -19.18 -4.85
C GLY A 107 3.80 -19.89 -3.65
N PRO A 108 4.48 -20.88 -3.05
CA PRO A 108 3.94 -21.69 -1.96
C PRO A 108 3.58 -20.91 -0.68
N GLN A 109 4.05 -19.66 -0.55
CA GLN A 109 3.74 -18.78 0.58
C GLN A 109 2.29 -18.27 0.60
N HIS A 110 1.58 -18.28 -0.53
CA HIS A 110 0.19 -17.82 -0.60
C HIS A 110 -0.77 -18.99 -0.85
N PRO A 111 -1.64 -19.32 0.12
CA PRO A 111 -2.72 -20.28 -0.12
C PRO A 111 -3.75 -19.66 -1.08
N SER A 112 -4.48 -20.51 -1.82
CA SER A 112 -5.40 -20.06 -2.89
C SER A 112 -6.43 -19.01 -2.45
N ARG A 113 -6.87 -19.02 -1.18
CA ARG A 113 -7.78 -18.01 -0.62
C ARG A 113 -7.25 -16.57 -0.71
N VAL A 114 -5.93 -16.37 -0.76
CA VAL A 114 -5.30 -15.04 -0.88
C VAL A 114 -5.52 -14.47 -2.28
N HIS A 115 -5.69 -15.33 -3.28
CA HIS A 115 -5.93 -14.89 -4.66
C HIS A 115 -7.27 -14.18 -4.82
N ASP A 116 -8.25 -14.46 -3.96
CA ASP A 116 -9.54 -13.77 -3.98
C ASP A 116 -9.48 -12.41 -3.26
N MET A 117 -8.53 -12.24 -2.33
CA MET A 117 -8.38 -11.01 -1.55
C MET A 117 -7.69 -9.89 -2.34
N ILE A 118 -6.84 -10.24 -3.30
CA ILE A 118 -6.02 -9.24 -3.99
C ILE A 118 -6.81 -8.32 -4.91
N ASP A 119 -8.01 -8.74 -5.35
CA ASP A 119 -8.86 -7.95 -6.23
C ASP A 119 -9.38 -6.66 -5.56
N GLU A 120 -9.30 -6.54 -4.22
CA GLU A 120 -9.57 -5.28 -3.50
C GLU A 120 -8.55 -4.17 -3.85
N TYR A 121 -7.33 -4.57 -4.21
CA TYR A 121 -6.24 -3.66 -4.56
C TYR A 121 -6.11 -3.40 -6.07
N LEU A 122 -7.04 -3.92 -6.88
CA LEU A 122 -6.98 -3.84 -8.33
C LEU A 122 -7.25 -2.40 -8.80
N VAL A 123 -6.26 -1.80 -9.46
CA VAL A 123 -6.39 -0.45 -10.02
C VAL A 123 -6.47 -0.44 -11.54
N GLY A 124 -6.08 -1.55 -12.19
CA GLY A 124 -6.20 -1.67 -13.64
C GLY A 124 -5.42 -2.79 -14.28
N LYS A 125 -4.96 -2.57 -15.51
CA LYS A 125 -4.23 -3.55 -16.32
C LYS A 125 -3.06 -2.91 -17.07
N VAL A 126 -2.07 -3.74 -17.39
CA VAL A 126 -0.95 -3.32 -18.22
C VAL A 126 -1.36 -3.32 -19.69
N VAL A 127 -0.98 -2.27 -20.40
CA VAL A 127 -1.12 -2.14 -21.86
C VAL A 127 0.21 -1.74 -22.48
N ASP A 128 0.38 -2.06 -23.77
CA ASP A 128 1.49 -1.51 -24.54
C ASP A 128 1.30 -0.01 -24.75
N GLU A 129 2.41 0.74 -24.83
CA GLU A 129 2.39 2.20 -25.07
C GLU A 129 1.52 2.59 -26.29
N ALA A 130 1.52 1.76 -27.33
CA ALA A 130 0.75 1.98 -28.55
C ALA A 130 -0.78 1.83 -28.39
N ASP A 131 -1.23 1.17 -27.31
CA ASP A 131 -2.63 0.87 -27.06
C ASP A 131 -3.24 1.74 -25.95
N LYS A 132 -2.44 2.60 -25.32
CA LYS A 132 -2.86 3.45 -24.18
C LYS A 132 -3.99 4.43 -24.52
N ASP A 133 -4.05 4.88 -25.77
CA ASP A 133 -4.99 5.92 -26.22
C ASP A 133 -6.15 5.39 -27.09
N LYS A 134 -6.20 4.07 -27.34
CA LYS A 134 -7.26 3.43 -28.14
C LYS A 134 -8.51 3.18 -27.31
#